data_AF-A0A1F7WFP0-F1
#
_entry.id   AF-A0A1F7WFP0-F1
#
_cell.length_a   1.000
_cell.length_b   1.000
_cell.length_c   1.000
_cell.angle_alpha   90.00
_cell.angle_beta   90.00
_cell.angle_gamma   90.00
#
_symmetry.space_group_name_H-M   'P 1'
#
loop_
_entity.id
_entity.type
_entity.pdbx_description
1 polymer ?
#
loop_
_entity_poly.entity_id
_entity_poly.type
_entity_poly.pdbx_seq_one_letter_code
_entity_poly.pdbx_strand_id
1 'polypeptide(L)'
;MNILNFSMLEIVVESETHSLRDDGFVQNIDEHSRKVYREFEGSDEGYEEWARLSPIIASGRCMFDKKGDNYTWVIFYEHYNSITDAFRRGHEETHVLHGIGQIGLLQQLLAQKGLDIDLRGYPNYEEGNRDDSELVANIGALYVLEKKGENILEIPVELSDSDLQPALILYQAAIKNRQKKILAHPDSWVYFGHNHD
;
A
#
# COMPACT_ATOMS: atom_id res chain seq x y z
N MET A 1 20.05 -13.50 -0.83
CA MET A 1 18.93 -13.00 -1.64
C MET A 1 17.64 -13.32 -0.92
N ASN A 2 16.93 -12.28 -0.51
CA ASN A 2 15.65 -12.36 0.19
C ASN A 2 14.52 -12.25 -0.82
N ILE A 3 13.41 -12.93 -0.55
CA ILE A 3 12.19 -12.84 -1.35
C ILE A 3 11.17 -12.07 -0.52
N LEU A 4 10.74 -10.91 -1.02
CA LEU A 4 9.68 -10.10 -0.41
C LEU A 4 8.38 -10.42 -1.17
N ASN A 5 7.38 -10.90 -0.44
CA ASN A 5 6.09 -11.26 -0.99
C ASN A 5 5.01 -10.27 -0.52
N PHE A 6 4.52 -9.45 -1.45
CA PHE A 6 3.41 -8.52 -1.25
C PHE A 6 2.13 -9.21 -1.72
N SER A 7 1.59 -10.04 -0.85
CA SER A 7 0.55 -11.01 -1.20
C SER A 7 -0.79 -10.36 -1.60
N MET A 8 -1.14 -9.21 -1.02
CA MET A 8 -2.37 -8.50 -1.38
C MET A 8 -2.21 -7.80 -2.72
N LEU A 9 -1.03 -7.21 -2.96
CA LEU A 9 -0.67 -6.60 -4.23
C LEU A 9 -0.39 -7.62 -5.34
N GLU A 10 -0.12 -8.89 -5.01
CA GLU A 10 0.38 -9.93 -5.94
C GLU A 10 1.71 -9.55 -6.60
N ILE A 11 2.61 -8.94 -5.83
CA ILE A 11 3.95 -8.57 -6.27
C ILE A 11 4.99 -9.40 -5.50
N VAL A 12 5.98 -9.92 -6.23
CA VAL A 12 7.14 -10.59 -5.64
C VAL A 12 8.40 -9.84 -6.06
N VAL A 13 9.24 -9.48 -5.09
CA VAL A 13 10.51 -8.79 -5.33
C VAL A 13 11.65 -9.59 -4.73
N GLU A 14 12.71 -9.77 -5.50
CA GLU A 14 13.99 -10.28 -5.00
C GLU A 14 14.87 -9.11 -4.58
N SER A 15 15.44 -9.17 -3.38
CA SER A 15 16.32 -8.12 -2.87
C SER A 15 17.50 -8.70 -2.09
N GLU A 16 18.67 -8.10 -2.23
CA GLU A 16 19.84 -8.45 -1.43
C GLU A 16 19.91 -7.68 -0.11
N THR A 17 19.34 -6.47 -0.08
CA THR A 17 19.46 -5.51 1.03
C THR A 17 18.18 -5.36 1.84
N HIS A 18 17.01 -5.71 1.30
CA HIS A 18 15.75 -5.60 2.01
C HIS A 18 15.23 -6.97 2.47
N SER A 19 14.51 -6.97 3.58
CA SER A 19 13.73 -8.10 4.07
C SER A 19 12.37 -7.59 4.58
N LEU A 20 11.35 -8.43 4.51
CA LEU A 20 9.99 -8.11 4.94
C LEU A 20 9.50 -9.18 5.92
N ARG A 21 9.02 -8.72 7.08
CA ARG A 21 8.29 -9.52 8.07
C ARG A 21 6.86 -8.99 8.17
N ASP A 22 5.89 -9.78 7.71
CA ASP A 22 4.46 -9.50 7.90
C ASP A 22 4.00 -10.19 9.19
N ASP A 23 3.87 -9.42 10.27
CA ASP A 23 3.43 -9.91 11.58
C ASP A 23 1.90 -10.13 11.62
N GLY A 24 1.17 -9.73 10.56
CA GLY A 24 -0.25 -9.99 10.43
C GLY A 24 -1.13 -9.11 11.30
N PHE A 25 -2.28 -9.67 11.68
CA PHE A 25 -3.23 -9.01 12.58
C PHE A 25 -2.77 -9.09 14.03
N VAL A 26 -2.70 -7.93 14.68
CA VAL A 26 -2.33 -7.81 16.10
C VAL A 26 -3.51 -7.29 16.91
N GLN A 27 -3.52 -7.61 18.21
CA GLN A 27 -4.61 -7.20 19.12
C GLN A 27 -4.55 -5.70 19.47
N ASN A 28 -3.34 -5.16 19.57
CA ASN A 28 -3.11 -3.77 19.94
C ASN A 28 -1.89 -3.26 19.19
N ILE A 29 -2.09 -2.27 18.31
CA ILE A 29 -1.00 -1.73 17.49
C ILE A 29 0.06 -1.03 18.33
N ASP A 30 -0.31 -0.29 19.37
CA ASP A 30 0.65 0.44 20.20
C ASP A 30 1.56 -0.51 20.97
N GLU A 31 1.00 -1.56 21.57
CA GLU A 31 1.76 -2.59 22.28
C GLU A 31 2.72 -3.32 21.34
N HIS A 32 2.23 -3.70 20.15
CA HIS A 32 3.06 -4.38 19.16
C HIS A 32 4.12 -3.45 18.57
N SER A 33 3.81 -2.17 18.34
CA SER A 33 4.79 -1.16 17.91
C SER A 33 5.93 -1.03 18.91
N ARG A 34 5.63 -0.97 20.21
CA ARG A 34 6.66 -0.93 21.25
C ARG A 34 7.50 -2.20 21.28
N LYS A 35 6.88 -3.37 21.09
CA LYS A 35 7.60 -4.64 20.98
C LYS A 35 8.58 -4.64 19.81
N VAL A 36 8.14 -4.27 18.61
CA VAL A 36 8.99 -4.20 17.41
C VAL A 36 10.11 -3.16 17.58
N TYR A 37 9.79 -1.98 18.13
CA TYR A 37 10.78 -0.96 18.45
C TYR A 37 11.89 -1.50 19.37
N ARG A 38 11.51 -2.21 20.44
CA ARG A 38 12.46 -2.85 21.35
C ARG A 38 13.29 -3.94 20.67
N GLU A 39 12.73 -4.69 19.73
CA GLU A 39 13.48 -5.67 18.94
C GLU A 39 14.56 -5.00 18.07
N PHE A 40 14.31 -3.79 17.57
CA PHE A 40 15.25 -3.03 16.75
C PHE A 40 16.32 -2.32 17.58
N GLU A 41 15.90 -1.56 18.59
CA GLU A 41 16.77 -0.68 19.39
C GLU A 41 17.38 -1.39 20.61
N GLY A 42 16.85 -2.56 20.99
CA GLY A 42 17.25 -3.29 22.21
C GLY A 42 16.71 -2.69 23.51
N SER A 43 15.91 -1.62 23.46
CA SER A 43 15.31 -0.96 24.62
C SER A 43 14.01 -0.21 24.27
N ASP A 44 13.30 0.31 25.28
CA ASP A 44 12.15 1.21 25.08
C ASP A 44 12.55 2.71 25.07
N GLU A 45 13.83 3.01 25.29
CA GLU A 45 14.32 4.40 25.34
C GLU A 45 14.12 5.07 23.98
N GLY A 46 13.46 6.22 23.94
CA GLY A 46 13.14 6.94 22.69
C GLY A 46 11.82 6.54 22.02
N TYR A 47 11.13 5.50 22.50
CA TYR A 47 9.88 5.02 21.89
C TYR A 47 8.80 6.11 21.78
N GLU A 48 8.56 6.88 22.83
CA GLU A 48 7.50 7.91 22.84
C GLU A 48 7.77 9.03 21.83
N GLU A 49 9.04 9.39 21.63
CA GLU A 49 9.42 10.38 20.62
C GLU A 49 9.23 9.82 19.21
N TRP A 50 9.67 8.57 18.98
CA TRP A 50 9.45 7.87 17.72
C TRP A 50 7.95 7.72 17.40
N ALA A 51 7.14 7.26 18.35
CA ALA A 51 5.70 7.04 18.18
C ALA A 51 4.94 8.36 17.90
N ARG A 52 5.43 9.50 18.40
CA ARG A 52 4.88 10.82 18.08
C ARG A 52 5.18 11.23 16.63
N LEU A 53 6.35 10.89 16.12
CA LEU A 53 6.79 11.21 14.75
C LEU A 53 6.22 10.26 13.70
N SER A 54 5.87 9.05 14.14
CA SER A 54 5.17 8.04 13.36
C SER A 54 3.79 7.82 13.99
N PRO A 55 2.74 8.60 13.68
CA PRO A 55 1.39 8.27 14.10
C PRO A 55 0.85 7.02 13.40
N ILE A 56 -0.07 6.32 14.05
CA ILE A 56 -0.84 5.23 13.43
C ILE A 56 -1.77 5.84 12.38
N ILE A 57 -1.71 5.35 11.15
CA ILE A 57 -2.66 5.67 10.08
C ILE A 57 -3.35 4.38 9.64
N ALA A 58 -4.63 4.49 9.28
CA ALA A 58 -5.47 3.38 8.84
C ALA A 58 -5.58 2.19 9.81
N SER A 59 -5.19 2.34 11.09
CA SER A 59 -5.03 1.21 12.02
C SER A 59 -4.06 0.15 11.47
N GLY A 60 -2.96 0.60 10.88
CA GLY A 60 -1.84 -0.21 10.44
C GLY A 60 -0.50 0.46 10.76
N ARG A 61 0.58 -0.31 10.64
CA ARG A 61 1.95 0.12 10.86
C ARG A 61 2.90 -0.54 9.87
N CYS A 62 3.77 0.28 9.32
CA CYS A 62 5.01 -0.11 8.67
C CYS A 62 6.18 0.48 9.47
N MET A 63 7.07 -0.38 9.94
CA MET A 63 8.28 -0.01 10.68
C MET A 63 9.50 -0.57 9.95
N PHE A 64 10.64 0.08 10.08
CA PHE A 64 11.89 -0.46 9.55
C PHE A 64 13.08 -0.21 10.47
N ASP A 65 14.04 -1.11 10.41
CA ASP A 65 15.39 -0.97 11.00
C ASP A 65 16.43 -1.03 9.88
N LYS A 66 17.45 -0.16 9.99
CA LYS A 66 18.55 -0.05 9.04
C LYS A 66 19.87 -0.43 9.72
N LYS A 67 20.50 -1.50 9.23
CA LYS A 67 21.82 -1.98 9.67
C LYS A 67 22.80 -1.98 8.50
N GLY A 68 23.57 -0.90 8.38
CA GLY A 68 24.41 -0.65 7.21
C GLY A 68 23.52 -0.39 6.00
N ASP A 69 23.73 -1.15 4.92
CA ASP A 69 22.89 -1.08 3.72
C ASP A 69 21.67 -2.01 3.79
N ASN A 70 21.52 -2.79 4.87
CA ASN A 70 20.41 -3.72 5.02
C ASN A 70 19.24 -3.11 5.77
N TYR A 71 18.03 -3.40 5.30
CA TYR A 71 16.78 -2.93 5.88
C TYR A 71 15.88 -4.12 6.23
N THR A 72 15.31 -4.08 7.42
CA THR A 72 14.27 -5.01 7.84
C THR A 72 12.96 -4.25 8.00
N TRP A 73 12.02 -4.52 7.11
CA TRP A 73 10.67 -3.95 7.16
C TRP A 73 9.76 -4.89 7.95
N VAL A 74 8.93 -4.31 8.81
CA VAL A 74 7.92 -5.03 9.60
C VAL A 74 6.59 -4.35 9.39
N ILE A 75 5.59 -5.11 8.93
CA ILE A 75 4.21 -4.63 8.79
C ILE A 75 3.27 -5.38 9.73
N PHE A 76 2.31 -4.66 10.31
CA PHE A 76 1.25 -5.23 11.15
C PHE A 76 0.05 -4.29 11.20
N TYR A 77 -1.12 -4.85 11.52
CA TYR A 77 -2.38 -4.13 11.39
C TYR A 77 -3.43 -4.65 12.38
N GLU A 78 -4.40 -3.80 12.71
CA GLU A 78 -5.49 -4.15 13.61
C GLU A 78 -6.62 -4.85 12.84
N HIS A 79 -7.16 -5.93 13.41
CA HIS A 79 -8.28 -6.65 12.81
C HIS A 79 -9.58 -5.87 12.99
N TYR A 80 -10.41 -5.81 11.94
CA TYR A 80 -11.74 -5.20 12.05
C TYR A 80 -12.80 -5.97 11.27
N ASN A 81 -12.64 -6.10 9.94
CA ASN A 81 -13.49 -6.92 9.08
C ASN A 81 -12.75 -7.20 7.76
N SER A 82 -13.20 -8.18 6.98
CA SER A 82 -12.48 -8.66 5.79
C SER A 82 -12.16 -7.60 4.74
N ILE A 83 -13.02 -6.59 4.54
CA ILE A 83 -12.81 -5.51 3.56
C ILE A 83 -11.79 -4.52 4.11
N THR A 84 -12.00 -4.04 5.33
CA THR A 84 -11.08 -3.10 5.99
C THR A 84 -9.70 -3.73 6.21
N ASP A 85 -9.66 -5.01 6.54
CA ASP A 85 -8.45 -5.82 6.66
C ASP A 85 -7.66 -5.88 5.35
N ALA A 86 -8.38 -6.05 4.23
CA ALA A 86 -7.75 -6.08 2.92
C ALA A 86 -7.16 -4.72 2.54
N PHE A 87 -7.90 -3.64 2.82
CA PHE A 87 -7.43 -2.28 2.63
C PHE A 87 -6.15 -2.03 3.42
N ARG A 88 -6.15 -2.30 4.72
CA ARG A 88 -5.00 -2.09 5.62
C ARG A 88 -3.76 -2.84 5.17
N ARG A 89 -3.91 -4.13 4.86
CA ARG A 89 -2.77 -4.92 4.41
C ARG A 89 -2.22 -4.42 3.07
N GLY A 90 -3.10 -4.03 2.14
CA GLY A 90 -2.69 -3.39 0.90
C GLY A 90 -1.96 -2.05 1.11
N HIS A 91 -2.42 -1.26 2.08
CA HIS A 91 -1.80 0.00 2.48
C HIS A 91 -0.36 -0.22 2.99
N GLU A 92 -0.17 -1.11 3.98
CA GLU A 92 1.16 -1.39 4.53
C GLU A 92 2.12 -2.08 3.54
N GLU A 93 1.62 -3.03 2.74
CA GLU A 93 2.42 -3.65 1.67
C GLU A 93 2.92 -2.58 0.67
N THR A 94 2.11 -1.55 0.40
CA THR A 94 2.48 -0.47 -0.52
C THR A 94 3.52 0.48 0.08
N HIS A 95 3.44 0.80 1.38
CA HIS A 95 4.50 1.54 2.08
C HIS A 95 5.85 0.86 1.92
N VAL A 96 5.91 -0.46 2.15
CA VAL A 96 7.15 -1.22 1.98
C VAL A 96 7.59 -1.25 0.52
N LEU A 97 6.70 -1.51 -0.43
CA LEU A 97 7.03 -1.53 -1.87
C LEU A 97 7.62 -0.19 -2.32
N HIS A 98 7.09 0.92 -1.80
CA HIS A 98 7.56 2.27 -2.05
C HIS A 98 8.92 2.52 -1.39
N GLY A 99 9.13 2.07 -0.16
CA GLY A 99 10.40 2.22 0.55
C GLY A 99 11.56 1.44 -0.03
N ILE A 100 11.30 0.28 -0.65
CA ILE A 100 12.34 -0.45 -1.39
C ILE A 100 12.56 0.08 -2.82
N GLY A 101 11.91 1.18 -3.21
CA GLY A 101 12.07 1.81 -4.52
C GLY A 101 11.44 1.02 -5.68
N GLN A 102 10.46 0.15 -5.41
CA GLN A 102 9.84 -0.73 -6.41
C GLN A 102 8.39 -0.34 -6.76
N ILE A 103 7.99 0.90 -6.46
CA ILE A 103 6.62 1.38 -6.72
C ILE A 103 6.23 1.34 -8.22
N GLY A 104 7.23 1.31 -9.11
CA GLY A 104 7.05 1.07 -10.54
C GLY A 104 6.31 -0.23 -10.89
N LEU A 105 6.34 -1.24 -10.01
CA LEU A 105 5.59 -2.49 -10.20
C LEU A 105 4.08 -2.26 -10.00
N LEU A 106 3.68 -1.54 -8.95
CA LEU A 106 2.27 -1.16 -8.75
C LEU A 106 1.79 -0.23 -9.89
N GLN A 107 2.64 0.70 -10.34
CA GLN A 107 2.36 1.54 -11.51
C GLN A 107 2.00 0.72 -12.75
N GLN A 108 2.71 -0.39 -13.01
CA GLN A 108 2.44 -1.27 -14.15
C GLN A 108 1.08 -1.97 -14.01
N LEU A 109 0.74 -2.44 -12.80
CA LEU A 109 -0.56 -3.09 -12.54
C LEU A 109 -1.74 -2.14 -12.72
N LEU A 110 -1.61 -0.89 -12.26
CA LEU A 110 -2.61 0.16 -12.48
C LEU A 110 -2.78 0.45 -13.99
N ALA A 111 -1.68 0.56 -14.72
CA ALA A 111 -1.71 0.79 -16.17
C ALA A 111 -2.35 -0.38 -16.94
N GLN A 112 -2.07 -1.63 -16.55
CA GLN A 112 -2.72 -2.82 -17.13
C GLN A 112 -4.24 -2.83 -16.90
N LYS A 113 -4.71 -2.26 -15.78
CA LYS A 113 -6.14 -2.02 -15.53
C LYS A 113 -6.72 -0.81 -16.28
N GLY A 114 -5.91 -0.13 -17.09
CA GLY A 114 -6.31 1.10 -17.80
C GLY A 114 -6.49 2.30 -16.88
N LEU A 115 -5.91 2.28 -15.68
CA LEU A 115 -5.98 3.38 -14.72
C LEU A 115 -4.79 4.32 -14.94
N ASP A 116 -5.11 5.56 -15.29
CA ASP A 116 -4.16 6.62 -15.57
C ASP A 116 -3.84 7.38 -14.28
N ILE A 117 -2.99 6.76 -13.44
CA ILE A 117 -2.50 7.27 -12.15
C ILE A 117 -0.99 7.18 -12.19
N ASP A 118 -0.26 8.28 -11.96
CA ASP A 118 1.21 8.28 -11.92
C ASP A 118 1.71 8.22 -10.48
N LEU A 119 2.36 7.12 -10.13
CA LEU A 119 2.97 6.89 -8.81
C LEU A 119 4.47 7.19 -8.79
N ARG A 120 5.12 7.34 -9.95
CA ARG A 120 6.58 7.51 -10.04
C ARG A 120 7.04 8.93 -9.74
N GLY A 121 6.11 9.89 -9.75
CA GLY A 121 6.36 11.26 -9.33
C GLY A 121 6.60 11.42 -7.83
N TYR A 122 6.34 10.37 -7.03
CA TYR A 122 6.51 10.38 -5.59
C TYR A 122 7.87 9.76 -5.21
N PRO A 123 8.80 10.53 -4.61
CA PRO A 123 10.11 10.02 -4.18
C PRO A 123 9.93 8.86 -3.21
N ASN A 124 10.94 7.99 -3.10
CA ASN A 124 10.89 6.79 -2.25
C ASN A 124 10.42 7.13 -0.83
N TYR A 125 9.74 6.19 -0.17
CA TYR A 125 9.21 6.33 1.21
C TYR A 125 10.20 7.00 2.18
N GLU A 126 11.50 6.66 2.09
CA GLU A 126 12.56 7.19 2.96
C GLU A 126 12.93 8.66 2.68
N GLU A 127 12.71 9.15 1.47
CA GLU A 127 13.11 10.48 0.99
C GLU A 127 11.91 11.44 0.82
N GLY A 128 10.69 10.92 0.82
CA GLY A 128 9.47 11.67 0.58
C GLY A 128 8.92 12.39 1.80
N ASN A 129 7.97 13.31 1.56
CA ASN A 129 7.11 13.80 2.64
C ASN A 129 6.07 12.72 2.98
N ARG A 130 5.62 12.72 4.23
CA ARG A 130 4.68 11.72 4.74
C ARG A 130 3.36 11.70 3.96
N ASP A 131 2.83 12.87 3.59
CA ASP A 131 1.53 12.99 2.92
C ASP A 131 1.53 12.29 1.55
N ASP A 132 2.62 12.43 0.78
CA ASP A 132 2.83 11.77 -0.50
C ASP A 132 2.93 10.25 -0.34
N SER A 133 3.60 9.80 0.72
CA SER A 133 3.70 8.37 1.05
C SER A 133 2.34 7.75 1.38
N GLU A 134 1.56 8.41 2.23
CA GLU A 134 0.21 7.95 2.61
C GLU A 134 -0.74 7.95 1.42
N LEU A 135 -0.63 8.94 0.53
CA LEU A 135 -1.38 8.99 -0.72
C LEU A 135 -1.10 7.76 -1.58
N VAL A 136 0.18 7.43 -1.81
CA VAL A 136 0.61 6.26 -2.59
C VAL A 136 0.12 4.96 -1.94
N ALA A 137 0.27 4.83 -0.62
CA ALA A 137 -0.21 3.66 0.13
C ALA A 137 -1.74 3.48 0.02
N ASN A 138 -2.50 4.57 0.13
CA ASN A 138 -3.95 4.55 -0.04
C ASN A 138 -4.36 4.18 -1.47
N ILE A 139 -3.60 4.59 -2.50
CA ILE A 139 -3.85 4.14 -3.88
C ILE A 139 -3.62 2.62 -4.01
N GLY A 140 -2.55 2.09 -3.42
CA GLY A 140 -2.29 0.65 -3.39
C GLY A 140 -3.39 -0.13 -2.66
N ALA A 141 -3.89 0.40 -1.55
CA ALA A 141 -5.01 -0.18 -0.81
C ALA A 141 -6.32 -0.20 -1.63
N LEU A 142 -6.62 0.88 -2.37
CA LEU A 142 -7.78 0.95 -3.28
C LEU A 142 -7.65 -0.04 -4.45
N TYR A 143 -6.44 -0.23 -4.98
CA TYR A 143 -6.16 -1.28 -5.97
C TYR A 143 -6.50 -2.67 -5.43
N VAL A 144 -6.10 -2.97 -4.19
CA VAL A 144 -6.42 -4.24 -3.53
C VAL A 144 -7.92 -4.42 -3.36
N LEU A 145 -8.66 -3.37 -2.97
CA LEU A 145 -10.12 -3.43 -2.87
C LEU A 145 -10.79 -3.70 -4.22
N GLU A 146 -10.42 -2.97 -5.29
CA GLU A 146 -10.98 -3.20 -6.63
C GLU A 146 -10.69 -4.64 -7.10
N LYS A 147 -9.49 -5.15 -6.84
CA LYS A 147 -9.10 -6.53 -7.14
C LYS A 147 -9.94 -7.56 -6.41
N LYS A 148 -10.40 -7.27 -5.18
CA LYS A 148 -11.32 -8.12 -4.42
C LYS A 148 -12.79 -8.01 -4.84
N GLY A 149 -13.09 -7.18 -5.84
CA GLY A 149 -14.44 -7.00 -6.38
C GLY A 149 -15.22 -5.86 -5.77
N GLU A 150 -14.60 -5.03 -4.93
CA GLU A 150 -15.26 -3.87 -4.35
C GLU A 150 -15.49 -2.77 -5.40
N ASN A 151 -16.68 -2.16 -5.36
CA ASN A 151 -17.00 -1.05 -6.25
C ASN A 151 -16.48 0.27 -5.68
N ILE A 152 -15.26 0.66 -6.08
CA ILE A 152 -14.62 1.89 -5.60
C ILE A 152 -15.44 3.16 -5.92
N LEU A 153 -16.28 3.15 -6.96
CA LEU A 153 -17.15 4.29 -7.31
C LEU A 153 -18.29 4.50 -6.30
N GLU A 154 -18.63 3.49 -5.51
CA GLU A 154 -19.69 3.56 -4.49
C GLU A 154 -19.16 4.01 -3.13
N ILE A 155 -17.83 4.08 -2.95
CA ILE A 155 -17.25 4.60 -1.71
C ILE A 155 -17.49 6.12 -1.64
N PRO A 156 -18.25 6.62 -0.65
CA PRO A 156 -18.59 8.02 -0.54
C PRO A 156 -17.39 8.86 -0.10
N VAL A 157 -16.91 9.74 -0.97
CA VAL A 157 -15.76 10.62 -0.71
C VAL A 157 -15.99 11.49 0.52
N GLU A 158 -17.18 12.08 0.64
CA GLU A 158 -17.56 13.00 1.73
C GLU A 158 -17.55 12.35 3.12
N LEU A 159 -17.64 11.01 3.17
CA LEU A 159 -17.63 10.23 4.42
C LEU A 159 -16.30 9.50 4.65
N SER A 160 -15.39 9.55 3.68
CA SER A 160 -14.05 8.99 3.84
C SER A 160 -13.17 9.93 4.66
N ASP A 161 -12.26 9.35 5.44
CA ASP A 161 -11.26 10.07 6.24
C ASP A 161 -10.47 11.06 5.36
N SER A 162 -10.06 12.20 5.92
CA SER A 162 -9.34 13.26 5.19
C SER A 162 -8.09 12.74 4.49
N ASP A 163 -7.46 11.72 5.07
CA ASP A 163 -6.23 11.13 4.56
C ASP A 163 -6.48 10.18 3.36
N LEU A 164 -7.67 9.57 3.30
CA LEU A 164 -8.09 8.69 2.18
C LEU A 164 -8.68 9.48 1.01
N GLN A 165 -9.35 10.61 1.30
CA GLN A 165 -10.07 11.40 0.29
C GLN A 165 -9.25 11.70 -0.97
N PRO A 166 -7.99 12.18 -0.91
CA PRO A 166 -7.20 12.47 -2.09
C PRO A 166 -6.97 11.25 -2.98
N ALA A 167 -6.58 10.12 -2.39
CA ALA A 167 -6.37 8.86 -3.10
C ALA A 167 -7.67 8.36 -3.75
N LEU A 168 -8.77 8.42 -3.02
CA LEU A 168 -10.08 7.99 -3.51
C LEU A 168 -10.57 8.83 -4.70
N ILE A 169 -10.40 10.15 -4.63
CA ILE A 169 -10.76 11.07 -5.72
C ILE A 169 -9.94 10.73 -6.98
N LEU A 170 -8.62 10.57 -6.85
CA LEU A 170 -7.74 10.21 -7.96
C LEU A 170 -8.14 8.86 -8.58
N TYR A 171 -8.35 7.84 -7.73
CA TYR A 171 -8.69 6.50 -8.18
C TYR A 171 -10.05 6.45 -8.89
N GLN A 172 -11.08 7.10 -8.32
CA GLN A 172 -12.41 7.18 -8.94
C GLN A 172 -12.38 7.96 -10.26
N ALA A 173 -11.59 9.02 -10.35
CA ALA A 173 -11.40 9.76 -11.60
C ALA A 173 -10.77 8.87 -12.68
N ALA A 174 -9.75 8.08 -12.33
CA ALA A 174 -9.12 7.13 -13.24
C ALA A 174 -10.10 6.06 -13.75
N ILE A 175 -10.93 5.49 -12.86
CA ILE A 175 -12.00 4.54 -13.25
C ILE A 175 -12.99 5.18 -14.22
N LYS A 176 -13.48 6.39 -13.92
CA LYS A 176 -14.44 7.11 -14.78
C LYS A 176 -13.83 7.40 -16.16
N ASN A 177 -12.56 7.77 -16.21
CA ASN A 177 -11.84 8.02 -17.47
C ASN A 177 -11.66 6.74 -18.29
N ARG A 178 -11.32 5.61 -17.65
CA ARG A 178 -11.29 4.28 -18.28
C ARG A 178 -12.64 3.94 -18.92
N GLN A 179 -13.74 4.09 -18.18
CA GLN A 179 -15.09 3.82 -18.68
C GLN A 179 -15.45 4.70 -19.89
N LYS A 180 -15.12 6.00 -19.84
CA LYS A 180 -15.31 6.91 -20.99
C LYS A 180 -14.52 6.47 -22.22
N LYS A 181 -13.26 6.05 -22.07
CA LYS A 181 -12.43 5.54 -23.17
C LYS A 181 -13.03 4.28 -23.79
N ILE A 182 -13.56 3.36 -22.97
CA ILE A 182 -14.25 2.15 -23.44
C ILE A 182 -15.52 2.51 -24.24
N LEU A 183 -16.34 3.43 -23.73
CA LEU A 183 -17.57 3.86 -24.40
C LEU A 183 -17.31 4.63 -25.70
N ALA A 184 -16.21 5.37 -25.78
CA ALA A 184 -15.81 6.10 -26.99
C ALA A 184 -15.29 5.18 -28.10
N HIS A 185 -14.81 3.98 -27.75
CA HIS A 185 -14.24 3.01 -28.68
C HIS A 185 -14.74 1.58 -28.37
N PRO A 186 -16.03 1.28 -28.56
CA PRO A 186 -16.61 -0.01 -28.19
C PRO A 186 -15.97 -1.20 -28.94
N ASP A 187 -15.47 -0.96 -30.15
CA ASP A 187 -14.90 -2.00 -31.02
C ASP A 187 -13.41 -2.29 -30.75
N SER A 188 -12.73 -1.52 -29.90
CA SER A 188 -11.28 -1.66 -29.69
C SER A 188 -10.86 -2.58 -28.54
N TRP A 189 -11.82 -3.17 -27.82
CA TRP A 189 -11.55 -3.98 -26.60
C TRP A 189 -12.04 -5.43 -26.68
N VAL A 190 -12.55 -5.88 -27.83
CA VAL A 190 -12.84 -7.31 -28.08
C VAL A 190 -11.52 -8.08 -28.31
N TYR A 191 -10.58 -8.07 -27.36
CA TYR A 191 -9.35 -8.88 -27.44
C TYR A 191 -8.69 -9.16 -26.10
N PHE A 192 -9.45 -9.40 -25.02
CA PHE A 192 -8.92 -10.07 -23.83
C PHE A 192 -9.97 -11.03 -23.25
N GLY A 193 -10.20 -12.13 -23.96
CA GLY A 193 -11.05 -13.22 -23.51
C GLY A 193 -10.79 -14.47 -24.33
N HIS A 194 -10.27 -15.49 -23.67
CA HIS A 194 -9.96 -16.85 -24.16
C HIS A 194 -8.60 -17.03 -24.85
N ASN A 195 -7.61 -17.46 -24.07
CA ASN A 195 -6.90 -18.69 -24.43
C ASN A 195 -7.12 -19.69 -23.29
N HIS A 196 -8.09 -20.58 -23.52
CA HIS A 196 -7.98 -21.94 -23.04
C HIS A 196 -6.85 -22.59 -23.84
N ASP A 197 -5.86 -23.12 -23.16
CA ASP A 197 -5.35 -24.49 -23.31
C ASP A 197 -4.48 -24.84 -22.10
#